data_AF-A0A931TEP3-F1
#
_entry.id   AF-A0A931TEP3-F1
#
_cell.length_a   1.000
_cell.length_b   1.000
_cell.length_c   1.000
_cell.angle_alpha   90.00
_cell.angle_beta   90.00
_cell.angle_gamma   90.00
#
_symmetry.space_group_name_H-M   'P 1'
#
loop_
_entity.id
_entity.type
_entity.pdbx_description
1 polymer ?
#
loop_
_entity_poly.entity_id
_entity_poly.type
_entity_poly.pdbx_seq_one_letter_code
_entity_poly.pdbx_strand_id
1 'polypeptide(L)'
;MEAGETARVRAWLASAAADVLTPAARRFVLDGLAHGGVAVRRLAHGTVVVFVPVAQHPVRALEIDRHGTALAALVWRGDTTLAEAALRIPDGSWVTIEPRAASDAPWGSSDRVWAGTRPGVAGARAITVFEAVEYGRVATIPALAEPARLPRGAGTAILNLLASLALEHGGDRLTYRGPYPSEQLFLSLLESFRHEPIDGDPLAAFMTRGLAWSPAPHERVFDRAGAVVQLRGRVEKVSWGGRTYHRPDWQSIERHAVHRVRDVGDTVVCSLWALGEAIEDHLRLARDGNVLDVIAPARPEMVPRRLPPDAVRGVVEAVARTSVPALAPFVRSAGATLAIEWASIERDAVQIEGDHARVSVRIHDAARRRLQARPDHRSAVELGFALLGELAALLGDWLRARAQETVAASSPEQQAGTVALDEDPDAGAAGPIIARAVAALACGVEPPQAPSGDRE
;
A
#
# COMPACT_ATOMS: atom_id res chain seq x y z
N MET A 1 -22.67 -5.41 -30.00
CA MET A 1 -21.64 -4.67 -29.23
C MET A 1 -20.27 -5.36 -29.32
N GLU A 2 -20.19 -6.69 -29.14
CA GLU A 2 -18.91 -7.44 -29.16
C GLU A 2 -18.05 -7.27 -30.41
N ALA A 3 -18.63 -7.29 -31.62
CA ALA A 3 -17.86 -7.14 -32.86
C ALA A 3 -17.05 -5.81 -32.92
N GLY A 4 -17.58 -4.73 -32.33
CA GLY A 4 -16.90 -3.44 -32.28
C GLY A 4 -15.73 -3.42 -31.30
N GLU A 5 -15.84 -4.10 -30.16
CA GLU A 5 -14.75 -4.22 -29.18
C GLU A 5 -13.64 -5.13 -29.70
N THR A 6 -13.98 -6.24 -30.35
CA THR A 6 -12.98 -7.10 -31.00
C THR A 6 -12.19 -6.36 -32.08
N ALA A 7 -12.84 -5.52 -32.89
CA ALA A 7 -12.16 -4.67 -33.86
C ALA A 7 -11.22 -3.64 -33.18
N ARG A 8 -11.65 -3.03 -32.08
CA ARG A 8 -10.80 -2.12 -31.27
C ARG A 8 -9.57 -2.82 -30.70
N VAL A 9 -9.72 -4.05 -30.20
CA VAL A 9 -8.59 -4.85 -29.71
C VAL A 9 -7.61 -5.16 -30.84
N ARG A 10 -8.09 -5.53 -32.04
CA ARG A 10 -7.22 -5.72 -33.22
C ARG A 10 -6.47 -4.45 -33.60
N ALA A 11 -7.16 -3.31 -33.62
CA ALA A 11 -6.54 -2.02 -33.90
C ALA A 11 -5.49 -1.65 -32.85
N TRP A 12 -5.78 -1.89 -31.57
CA TRP A 12 -4.83 -1.70 -30.48
C TRP A 12 -3.60 -2.60 -30.63
N LEU A 13 -3.79 -3.90 -30.91
CA LEU A 13 -2.70 -4.86 -31.17
C LEU A 13 -1.84 -4.51 -32.38
N ALA A 14 -2.34 -3.72 -33.31
CA ALA A 14 -1.59 -3.20 -34.46
C ALA A 14 -0.87 -1.86 -34.15
N SER A 15 -1.18 -1.22 -33.03
CA SER A 15 -0.60 0.06 -32.62
C SER A 15 0.72 -0.11 -31.85
N ALA A 16 1.50 0.96 -31.78
CA ALA A 16 2.73 1.00 -30.97
C ALA A 16 2.50 0.76 -29.48
N ALA A 17 1.28 1.00 -28.97
CA ALA A 17 0.95 0.73 -27.57
C ALA A 17 1.05 -0.77 -27.22
N ALA A 18 0.87 -1.65 -28.20
CA ALA A 18 0.96 -3.10 -28.00
C ALA A 18 2.39 -3.64 -28.02
N ASP A 19 3.39 -2.82 -28.39
CA ASP A 19 4.80 -3.23 -28.43
C ASP A 19 5.39 -3.48 -27.04
N VAL A 20 4.66 -3.08 -25.98
CA VAL A 20 5.00 -3.45 -24.61
C VAL A 20 4.82 -4.95 -24.35
N LEU A 21 3.97 -5.66 -25.09
CA LEU A 21 3.69 -7.08 -24.87
C LEU A 21 4.87 -7.96 -25.26
N THR A 22 5.04 -9.10 -24.57
CA THR A 22 5.97 -10.13 -25.03
C THR A 22 5.49 -10.71 -26.37
N PRO A 23 6.40 -11.18 -27.25
CA PRO A 23 6.02 -11.83 -28.50
C PRO A 23 5.07 -13.02 -28.28
N ALA A 24 5.26 -13.77 -27.19
CA ALA A 24 4.41 -14.90 -26.81
C ALA A 24 2.99 -14.45 -26.46
N ALA A 25 2.83 -13.42 -25.62
CA ALA A 25 1.52 -12.90 -25.25
C ALA A 25 0.78 -12.28 -26.45
N ARG A 26 1.49 -11.49 -27.27
CA ARG A 26 0.90 -10.90 -28.48
C ARG A 26 0.42 -11.99 -29.45
N ARG A 27 1.23 -13.02 -29.68
CA ARG A 27 0.87 -14.17 -30.51
C ARG A 27 -0.33 -14.93 -29.94
N PHE A 28 -0.34 -15.22 -28.64
CA PHE A 28 -1.44 -15.93 -27.99
C PHE A 28 -2.81 -15.25 -28.21
N VAL A 29 -2.86 -13.93 -28.08
CA VAL A 29 -4.10 -13.15 -28.35
C VAL A 29 -4.44 -13.12 -29.84
N LEU A 30 -3.47 -12.92 -30.72
CA LEU A 30 -3.69 -12.89 -32.17
C LEU A 30 -4.19 -14.24 -32.71
N ASP A 31 -3.61 -15.33 -32.24
CA ASP A 31 -4.01 -16.68 -32.61
C ASP A 31 -5.45 -16.94 -32.14
N GLY A 32 -5.79 -16.59 -30.89
CA GLY A 32 -7.17 -16.66 -30.41
C GLY A 32 -8.14 -15.88 -31.30
N LEU A 33 -7.77 -14.65 -31.66
CA LEU A 33 -8.57 -13.80 -32.54
C LEU A 33 -8.71 -14.40 -33.96
N ALA A 34 -7.73 -15.14 -34.46
CA ALA A 34 -7.77 -15.77 -35.78
C ALA A 34 -8.67 -17.01 -35.82
N HIS A 35 -8.68 -17.82 -34.75
CA HIS A 35 -9.44 -19.07 -34.69
C HIS A 35 -10.92 -18.88 -34.28
N GLY A 36 -11.32 -17.66 -33.90
CA GLY A 36 -12.68 -17.36 -33.46
C GLY A 36 -12.93 -17.76 -32.00
N GLY A 37 -14.09 -17.35 -31.45
CA GLY A 37 -14.46 -17.67 -30.06
C GLY A 37 -13.81 -16.79 -28.98
N VAL A 38 -13.05 -15.76 -29.35
CA VAL A 38 -12.58 -14.73 -28.41
C VAL A 38 -13.76 -13.91 -27.92
N ALA A 39 -13.88 -13.80 -26.60
CA ALA A 39 -14.81 -12.88 -25.95
C ALA A 39 -14.06 -11.62 -25.49
N VAL A 40 -14.64 -10.46 -25.73
CA VAL A 40 -14.10 -9.17 -25.27
C VAL A 40 -15.11 -8.53 -24.34
N ARG A 41 -14.75 -8.34 -23.08
CA ARG A 41 -15.62 -7.76 -22.05
C ARG A 41 -15.11 -6.39 -21.64
N ARG A 42 -15.99 -5.40 -21.67
CA ARG A 42 -15.75 -4.08 -21.07
C ARG A 42 -16.34 -4.08 -19.65
N LEU A 43 -15.52 -3.72 -18.67
CA LEU A 43 -15.90 -3.57 -17.27
C LEU A 43 -16.51 -2.18 -17.01
N ALA A 44 -17.02 -1.97 -15.80
CA ALA A 44 -17.86 -0.82 -15.45
C ALA A 44 -17.15 0.54 -15.60
N HIS A 45 -15.85 0.59 -15.33
CA HIS A 45 -15.01 1.79 -15.43
C HIS A 45 -14.21 1.87 -16.73
N GLY A 46 -14.51 0.99 -17.68
CA GLY A 46 -14.03 1.03 -19.05
C GLY A 46 -12.81 0.14 -19.35
N THR A 47 -12.32 -0.64 -18.39
CA THR A 47 -11.29 -1.65 -18.65
C THR A 47 -11.79 -2.70 -19.62
N VAL A 48 -10.98 -3.04 -20.62
CA VAL A 48 -11.25 -4.08 -21.61
C VAL A 48 -10.46 -5.33 -21.25
N VAL A 49 -11.15 -6.45 -21.11
CA VAL A 49 -10.57 -7.78 -20.86
C VAL A 49 -10.83 -8.68 -22.05
N VAL A 50 -9.78 -9.31 -22.57
CA VAL A 50 -9.83 -10.25 -23.69
C VAL A 50 -9.72 -11.67 -23.15
N PHE A 51 -10.66 -12.52 -23.54
CA PHE A 51 -10.68 -13.94 -23.22
C PHE A 51 -10.44 -14.78 -24.47
N VAL A 52 -9.48 -15.68 -24.40
CA VAL A 52 -9.15 -16.62 -25.47
C VAL A 52 -9.70 -18.00 -25.11
N PRO A 53 -10.36 -18.73 -26.02
CA PRO A 53 -10.83 -20.08 -25.74
C PRO A 53 -9.64 -21.06 -25.69
N VAL A 54 -9.52 -21.82 -24.60
CA VAL A 54 -8.55 -22.89 -24.42
C VAL A 54 -9.25 -24.11 -23.82
N ALA A 55 -9.13 -25.29 -24.44
CA ALA A 55 -9.77 -26.52 -23.99
C ALA A 55 -11.27 -26.35 -23.64
N GLN A 56 -12.02 -25.60 -24.45
CA GLN A 56 -13.44 -25.24 -24.26
C GLN A 56 -13.74 -24.24 -23.14
N HIS A 57 -12.73 -23.73 -22.42
CA HIS A 57 -12.87 -22.72 -21.38
C HIS A 57 -12.31 -21.36 -21.84
N PRO A 58 -13.03 -20.25 -21.68
CA PRO A 58 -12.47 -18.93 -21.90
C PRO A 58 -11.46 -18.61 -20.80
N VAL A 59 -10.23 -18.29 -21.18
CA VAL A 59 -9.17 -17.85 -20.26
C VAL A 59 -8.79 -16.40 -20.52
N ARG A 60 -8.59 -15.62 -19.45
CA ARG A 60 -8.15 -14.22 -19.55
C ARG A 60 -6.78 -14.16 -20.19
N ALA A 61 -6.62 -13.37 -21.25
CA ALA A 61 -5.37 -13.27 -22.01
C ALA A 61 -4.75 -11.87 -21.96
N LEU A 62 -5.57 -10.82 -21.93
CA LEU A 62 -5.11 -9.44 -21.99
C LEU A 62 -6.08 -8.51 -21.25
N GLU A 63 -5.53 -7.52 -20.55
CA GLU A 63 -6.28 -6.45 -19.89
C GLU A 63 -5.73 -5.09 -20.31
N ILE A 64 -6.61 -4.17 -20.69
CA ILE A 64 -6.27 -2.83 -21.16
C ILE A 64 -7.20 -1.83 -20.46
N ASP A 65 -6.67 -0.75 -19.89
CA ASP A 65 -7.52 0.30 -19.33
C ASP A 65 -8.26 1.10 -20.42
N ARG A 66 -9.17 1.98 -19.99
CA ARG A 66 -9.95 2.84 -20.90
C ARG A 66 -9.11 3.83 -21.73
N HIS A 67 -7.83 4.04 -21.39
CA HIS A 67 -6.89 4.90 -22.10
C HIS A 67 -5.96 4.14 -23.04
N GLY A 68 -6.11 2.80 -23.14
CA GLY A 68 -5.29 1.97 -23.99
C GLY A 68 -3.99 1.48 -23.33
N THR A 69 -3.85 1.65 -22.01
CA THR A 69 -2.70 1.14 -21.26
C THR A 69 -2.85 -0.36 -21.01
N ALA A 70 -1.87 -1.16 -21.43
CA ALA A 70 -1.82 -2.59 -21.06
C ALA A 70 -1.61 -2.74 -19.55
N LEU A 71 -2.47 -3.49 -18.89
CA LEU A 71 -2.48 -3.72 -17.44
C LEU A 71 -2.01 -5.12 -17.05
N ALA A 72 -2.36 -6.12 -17.86
CA ALA A 72 -2.00 -7.51 -17.66
C ALA A 72 -1.94 -8.25 -18.99
N ALA A 73 -1.04 -9.21 -19.12
CA ALA A 73 -0.94 -10.13 -20.24
C ALA A 73 -0.65 -11.54 -19.73
N LEU A 74 -1.47 -12.50 -20.13
CA LEU A 74 -1.40 -13.89 -19.67
C LEU A 74 -1.23 -14.82 -20.86
N VAL A 75 -0.34 -15.79 -20.72
CA VAL A 75 -0.14 -16.87 -21.67
C VAL A 75 -0.52 -18.17 -20.99
N TRP A 76 -1.42 -18.92 -21.62
CA TRP A 76 -1.85 -20.22 -21.16
C TRP A 76 -1.23 -21.29 -22.04
N ARG A 77 -1.11 -22.50 -21.50
CA ARG A 77 -0.77 -23.68 -22.29
C ARG A 77 -2.02 -24.12 -23.08
N GLY A 78 -1.97 -25.28 -23.74
CA GLY A 78 -3.12 -25.82 -24.48
C GLY A 78 -4.33 -26.22 -23.60
N ASP A 79 -4.24 -25.98 -22.29
CA ASP A 79 -5.22 -26.23 -21.24
C ASP A 79 -5.32 -25.00 -20.31
N THR A 80 -6.03 -25.14 -19.19
CA THR A 80 -6.13 -24.09 -18.16
C THR A 80 -4.88 -23.99 -17.26
N THR A 81 -3.71 -24.45 -17.72
CA THR A 81 -2.44 -24.25 -17.03
C THR A 81 -1.80 -22.95 -17.48
N LEU A 82 -1.57 -22.03 -16.54
CA LEU A 82 -0.88 -20.77 -16.82
C LEU A 82 0.59 -21.05 -17.14
N ALA A 83 1.10 -20.45 -18.23
CA ALA A 83 2.51 -20.48 -18.59
C ALA A 83 3.26 -19.24 -18.10
N GLU A 84 2.63 -18.06 -18.17
CA GLU A 84 3.20 -16.79 -17.73
C GLU A 84 2.07 -15.79 -17.46
N ALA A 85 2.21 -14.96 -16.44
CA ALA A 85 1.37 -13.76 -16.27
C ALA A 85 2.24 -12.55 -15.99
N ALA A 86 2.11 -11.50 -16.79
CA ALA A 86 2.77 -10.23 -16.56
C ALA A 86 1.74 -9.16 -16.14
N LEU A 87 2.06 -8.41 -15.10
CA LEU A 87 1.20 -7.41 -14.47
C LEU A 87 1.91 -6.07 -14.37
N ARG A 88 1.28 -5.01 -14.87
CA ARG A 88 1.79 -3.66 -14.70
C ARG A 88 1.54 -3.17 -13.28
N ILE A 89 2.51 -2.53 -12.65
CA ILE A 89 2.40 -1.98 -11.29
C ILE A 89 2.39 -0.43 -11.32
N PRO A 90 2.08 0.26 -10.21
CA PRO A 90 1.83 1.70 -10.22
C PRO A 90 2.97 2.60 -10.70
N ASP A 91 4.23 2.19 -10.53
CA ASP A 91 5.38 2.93 -11.06
C ASP A 91 5.58 2.77 -12.59
N GLY A 92 4.69 2.01 -13.24
CA GLY A 92 4.69 1.74 -14.68
C GLY A 92 5.54 0.55 -15.10
N SER A 93 6.34 -0.02 -14.19
CA SER A 93 7.09 -1.26 -14.41
C SER A 93 6.19 -2.50 -14.35
N TRP A 94 6.79 -3.68 -14.52
CA TRP A 94 6.11 -4.96 -14.62
C TRP A 94 6.61 -5.95 -13.58
N VAL A 95 5.69 -6.76 -13.06
CA VAL A 95 6.01 -8.01 -12.40
C VAL A 95 5.52 -9.17 -13.25
N THR A 96 6.35 -10.21 -13.37
CA THR A 96 6.03 -11.42 -14.14
C THR A 96 6.00 -12.60 -13.18
N ILE A 97 4.94 -13.39 -13.26
CA ILE A 97 4.78 -14.66 -12.56
C ILE A 97 5.17 -15.78 -13.52
N GLU A 98 6.12 -16.60 -13.09
CA GLU A 98 6.52 -17.84 -13.75
C GLU A 98 6.05 -19.03 -12.90
N PRO A 99 4.95 -19.71 -13.30
CA PRO A 99 4.35 -20.76 -12.49
C PRO A 99 5.26 -21.98 -12.30
N ARG A 100 5.30 -22.52 -11.08
CA ARG A 100 6.06 -23.73 -10.67
C ARG A 100 7.54 -23.70 -11.06
N ALA A 101 8.14 -22.51 -11.11
CA ALA A 101 9.54 -22.30 -11.48
C ALA A 101 10.52 -22.46 -10.29
N ALA A 102 10.01 -22.70 -9.09
CA ALA A 102 10.83 -22.84 -7.88
C ALA A 102 10.25 -23.86 -6.89
N SER A 103 11.02 -24.15 -5.85
CA SER A 103 10.58 -24.82 -4.65
C SER A 103 11.16 -24.08 -3.45
N ASP A 104 10.37 -23.88 -2.40
CA ASP A 104 10.79 -23.15 -1.20
C ASP A 104 10.14 -23.73 0.05
N ALA A 105 10.85 -23.67 1.18
CA ALA A 105 10.27 -24.08 2.47
C ALA A 105 9.41 -22.94 3.03
N PRO A 106 8.30 -23.23 3.72
CA PRO A 106 7.82 -24.55 4.16
C PRO A 106 6.84 -25.26 3.21
N TRP A 107 6.42 -24.67 2.09
CA TRP A 107 5.29 -25.18 1.27
C TRP A 107 5.67 -25.94 -0.02
N GLY A 108 6.95 -26.01 -0.38
CA GLY A 108 7.42 -26.76 -1.55
C GLY A 108 7.23 -26.00 -2.86
N SER A 109 6.51 -26.59 -3.82
CA SER A 109 6.36 -26.05 -5.18
C SER A 109 5.88 -24.59 -5.14
N SER A 110 6.56 -23.73 -5.88
CA SER A 110 6.37 -22.29 -5.80
C SER A 110 6.40 -21.62 -7.17
N ASP A 111 5.58 -20.59 -7.32
CA ASP A 111 5.59 -19.67 -8.46
C ASP A 111 6.63 -18.57 -8.21
N ARG A 112 7.46 -18.28 -9.22
CA ARG A 112 8.50 -17.26 -9.11
C ARG A 112 8.00 -15.91 -9.58
N VAL A 113 8.34 -14.86 -8.84
CA VAL A 113 8.05 -13.47 -9.18
C VAL A 113 9.32 -12.78 -9.67
N TRP A 114 9.22 -12.20 -10.85
CA TRP A 114 10.24 -11.39 -11.50
C TRP A 114 9.79 -9.93 -11.54
N ALA A 115 10.72 -8.97 -11.46
CA ALA A 115 10.43 -7.57 -11.73
C ALA A 115 11.33 -7.02 -12.85
N GLY A 116 10.76 -6.20 -13.72
CA GLY A 116 11.44 -5.62 -14.86
C GLY A 116 10.70 -4.41 -15.42
N THR A 117 11.37 -3.66 -16.30
CA THR A 117 10.76 -2.52 -17.00
C THR A 117 9.87 -2.94 -18.18
N ARG A 118 9.93 -4.22 -18.57
CA ARG A 118 9.11 -4.86 -19.61
C ARG A 118 8.52 -6.16 -19.06
N PRO A 119 7.38 -6.63 -19.60
CA PRO A 119 6.83 -7.94 -19.23
C PRO A 119 7.72 -9.10 -19.70
N GLY A 120 7.58 -10.25 -19.04
CA GLY A 120 8.36 -11.46 -19.29
C GLY A 120 9.55 -11.62 -18.33
N VAL A 121 10.26 -12.73 -18.47
CA VAL A 121 11.43 -13.08 -17.64
C VAL A 121 12.77 -12.57 -18.20
N ALA A 122 12.82 -12.30 -19.51
CA ALA A 122 14.05 -11.89 -20.18
C ALA A 122 14.50 -10.50 -19.71
N GLY A 123 15.67 -10.43 -19.07
CA GLY A 123 16.20 -9.18 -18.51
C GLY A 123 15.51 -8.71 -17.22
N ALA A 124 14.60 -9.53 -16.66
CA ALA A 124 13.97 -9.26 -15.37
C ALA A 124 14.80 -9.83 -14.22
N ARG A 125 14.63 -9.26 -13.02
CA ARG A 125 15.30 -9.72 -11.79
C ARG A 125 14.36 -10.60 -10.99
N ALA A 126 14.80 -11.78 -10.56
CA ALA A 126 14.06 -12.62 -9.62
C ALA A 126 13.94 -11.90 -8.26
N ILE A 127 12.71 -11.79 -7.76
CA ILE A 127 12.39 -11.02 -6.56
C ILE A 127 12.06 -11.92 -5.39
N THR A 128 11.11 -12.82 -5.55
CA THR A 128 10.64 -13.70 -4.49
C THR A 128 9.82 -14.84 -5.10
N VAL A 129 9.23 -15.69 -4.27
CA VAL A 129 8.35 -16.78 -4.64
C VAL A 129 7.09 -16.79 -3.78
N PHE A 130 6.01 -17.38 -4.27
CA PHE A 130 4.83 -17.72 -3.46
C PHE A 130 4.36 -19.14 -3.76
N GLU A 131 3.58 -19.72 -2.85
CA GLU A 131 3.01 -21.07 -2.98
C GLU A 131 2.37 -21.25 -4.37
N ALA A 132 2.70 -22.35 -5.07
CA ALA A 132 2.23 -22.56 -6.42
C ALA A 132 0.70 -22.55 -6.52
N VAL A 133 0.16 -21.82 -7.49
CA VAL A 133 -1.29 -21.67 -7.67
C VAL A 133 -1.81 -22.51 -8.84
N GLU A 134 -2.97 -23.12 -8.64
CA GLU A 134 -3.80 -23.68 -9.71
C GLU A 134 -4.64 -22.57 -10.36
N TYR A 135 -4.07 -21.84 -11.32
CA TYR A 135 -4.68 -20.64 -11.90
C TYR A 135 -6.05 -20.87 -12.58
N GLY A 136 -6.28 -22.05 -13.14
CA GLY A 136 -7.59 -22.42 -13.69
C GLY A 136 -8.67 -22.71 -12.63
N ARG A 137 -8.29 -22.75 -11.35
CA ARG A 137 -9.18 -23.00 -10.21
C ARG A 137 -8.58 -22.42 -8.92
N VAL A 138 -8.48 -21.10 -8.84
CA VAL A 138 -7.95 -20.42 -7.66
C VAL A 138 -8.89 -20.63 -6.46
N ALA A 139 -8.44 -21.38 -5.46
CA ALA A 139 -9.23 -21.71 -4.26
C ALA A 139 -8.60 -21.18 -2.95
N THR A 140 -7.32 -20.81 -2.98
CA THR A 140 -6.56 -20.36 -1.82
C THR A 140 -5.78 -19.09 -2.16
N ILE A 141 -5.60 -18.24 -1.16
CA ILE A 141 -4.67 -17.12 -1.22
C ILE A 141 -3.28 -17.69 -0.86
N PRO A 142 -2.29 -17.65 -1.78
CA PRO A 142 -1.00 -18.30 -1.57
C PRO A 142 -0.18 -17.56 -0.51
N ALA A 143 0.65 -18.32 0.22
CA ALA A 143 1.68 -17.74 1.07
C ALA A 143 2.83 -17.16 0.23
N LEU A 144 3.34 -16.00 0.61
CA LEU A 144 4.41 -15.27 -0.09
C LEU A 144 5.69 -15.29 0.74
N ALA A 145 6.81 -15.68 0.12
CA ALA A 145 8.12 -15.53 0.70
C ALA A 145 8.57 -14.06 0.65
N GLU A 146 9.33 -13.63 1.65
CA GLU A 146 9.99 -12.32 1.70
C GLU A 146 9.15 -11.13 1.15
N PRO A 147 7.95 -10.83 1.70
CA PRO A 147 7.05 -9.82 1.12
C PRO A 147 7.68 -8.44 0.91
N ALA A 148 8.67 -8.07 1.76
CA ALA A 148 9.40 -6.82 1.68
C ALA A 148 10.22 -6.64 0.39
N ARG A 149 10.53 -7.74 -0.34
CA ARG A 149 11.28 -7.67 -1.61
C ARG A 149 10.40 -7.21 -2.78
N LEU A 150 9.07 -7.29 -2.65
CA LEU A 150 8.16 -6.90 -3.71
C LEU A 150 8.23 -5.39 -3.99
N PRO A 151 8.27 -4.97 -5.27
CA PRO A 151 8.04 -3.58 -5.63
C PRO A 151 6.69 -3.08 -5.09
N ARG A 152 6.61 -1.78 -4.77
CA ARG A 152 5.38 -1.17 -4.26
C ARG A 152 4.21 -1.39 -5.23
N GLY A 153 3.11 -1.91 -4.72
CA GLY A 153 1.91 -2.22 -5.50
C GLY A 153 1.92 -3.57 -6.24
N ALA A 154 3.04 -4.29 -6.27
CA ALA A 154 3.11 -5.62 -6.89
C ALA A 154 2.22 -6.64 -6.17
N GLY A 155 2.22 -6.66 -4.84
CA GLY A 155 1.37 -7.55 -4.04
C GLY A 155 -0.10 -7.38 -4.37
N THR A 156 -0.61 -6.15 -4.35
CA THR A 156 -2.00 -5.84 -4.75
C THR A 156 -2.29 -6.24 -6.20
N ALA A 157 -1.36 -6.01 -7.14
CA ALA A 157 -1.57 -6.39 -8.54
C ALA A 157 -1.72 -7.91 -8.70
N ILE A 158 -0.88 -8.69 -8.01
CA ILE A 158 -0.96 -10.16 -7.99
C ILE A 158 -2.28 -10.61 -7.33
N LEU A 159 -2.63 -10.05 -6.17
CA LEU A 159 -3.89 -10.35 -5.48
C LEU A 159 -5.12 -10.01 -6.33
N ASN A 160 -5.09 -8.90 -7.08
CA ASN A 160 -6.17 -8.51 -7.98
C ASN A 160 -6.30 -9.46 -9.18
N LEU A 161 -5.17 -9.99 -9.69
CA LEU A 161 -5.17 -11.06 -10.69
C LEU A 161 -5.83 -12.32 -10.12
N LEU A 162 -5.41 -12.77 -8.93
CA LEU A 162 -5.96 -13.97 -8.29
C LEU A 162 -7.46 -13.83 -8.02
N ALA A 163 -7.91 -12.68 -7.53
CA ALA A 163 -9.34 -12.38 -7.36
C ALA A 163 -10.10 -12.41 -8.70
N SER A 164 -9.52 -11.85 -9.76
CA SER A 164 -10.14 -11.87 -11.09
C SER A 164 -10.30 -13.30 -11.62
N LEU A 165 -9.25 -14.12 -11.54
CA LEU A 165 -9.26 -15.50 -12.02
C LEU A 165 -10.20 -16.38 -11.18
N ALA A 166 -10.22 -16.21 -9.86
CA ALA A 166 -11.16 -16.90 -8.99
C ALA A 166 -12.61 -16.61 -9.41
N LEU A 167 -12.97 -15.33 -9.56
CA LEU A 167 -14.32 -14.93 -9.97
C LEU A 167 -14.69 -15.46 -11.36
N GLU A 168 -13.75 -15.45 -12.31
CA GLU A 168 -13.96 -15.89 -13.69
C GLU A 168 -14.14 -17.41 -13.80
N HIS A 169 -13.53 -18.18 -12.91
CA HIS A 169 -13.67 -19.63 -12.82
C HIS A 169 -14.74 -20.07 -11.81
N GLY A 170 -15.62 -19.15 -11.39
CA GLY A 170 -16.77 -19.45 -10.52
C GLY A 170 -16.42 -19.71 -9.06
N GLY A 171 -15.20 -19.36 -8.63
CA GLY A 171 -14.82 -19.33 -7.23
C GLY A 171 -15.47 -18.15 -6.51
N ASP A 172 -16.21 -18.44 -5.46
CA ASP A 172 -16.89 -17.46 -4.62
C ASP A 172 -16.21 -17.26 -3.26
N ARG A 173 -15.37 -18.22 -2.84
CA ARG A 173 -14.76 -18.21 -1.50
C ARG A 173 -13.34 -18.77 -1.49
N LEU A 174 -12.42 -18.02 -0.89
CA LEU A 174 -11.02 -18.36 -0.70
C LEU A 174 -10.65 -18.32 0.80
N THR A 175 -9.59 -19.05 1.14
CA THR A 175 -8.97 -19.01 2.47
C THR A 175 -7.48 -18.71 2.36
N TYR A 176 -6.94 -17.94 3.31
CA TYR A 176 -5.50 -17.82 3.52
C TYR A 176 -5.05 -18.88 4.52
N ARG A 177 -4.13 -19.77 4.09
CA ARG A 177 -3.60 -20.87 4.93
C ARG A 177 -2.11 -20.73 5.22
N GLY A 178 -1.50 -19.65 4.74
CA GLY A 178 -0.10 -19.39 4.96
C GLY A 178 0.23 -19.23 6.45
N PRO A 179 1.50 -19.48 6.84
CA PRO A 179 1.92 -19.44 8.24
C PRO A 179 2.06 -18.02 8.79
N TYR A 180 1.93 -16.97 7.96
CA TYR A 180 2.30 -15.59 8.31
C TYR A 180 1.14 -14.59 8.14
N PRO A 181 0.01 -14.76 8.87
CA PRO A 181 -1.01 -13.71 8.88
C PRO A 181 -0.42 -12.45 9.54
N SER A 182 -0.62 -11.31 8.90
CA SER A 182 -0.21 -10.00 9.41
C SER A 182 -1.27 -8.96 9.08
N GLU A 183 -1.32 -7.89 9.87
CA GLU A 183 -2.19 -6.74 9.59
C GLU A 183 -1.93 -6.17 8.19
N GLN A 184 -0.67 -6.06 7.77
CA GLN A 184 -0.33 -5.58 6.44
C GLN A 184 -0.90 -6.47 5.31
N LEU A 185 -0.85 -7.79 5.49
CA LEU A 185 -1.48 -8.72 4.53
C LEU A 185 -3.00 -8.58 4.57
N PHE A 186 -3.61 -8.51 5.76
CA PHE A 186 -5.05 -8.29 5.92
C PHE A 186 -5.51 -7.04 5.16
N LEU A 187 -4.85 -5.89 5.39
CA LEU A 187 -5.15 -4.64 4.70
C LEU A 187 -4.94 -4.74 3.18
N SER A 188 -3.93 -5.47 2.73
CA SER A 188 -3.68 -5.71 1.30
C SER A 188 -4.78 -6.59 0.66
N LEU A 189 -5.33 -7.54 1.40
CA LEU A 189 -6.43 -8.39 0.95
C LEU A 189 -7.73 -7.61 0.77
N LEU A 190 -8.03 -6.64 1.66
CA LEU A 190 -9.20 -5.76 1.50
C LEU A 190 -9.22 -5.03 0.14
N GLU A 191 -8.05 -4.80 -0.46
CA GLU A 191 -7.92 -4.13 -1.75
C GLU A 191 -8.49 -4.95 -2.92
N SER A 192 -8.47 -6.28 -2.83
CA SER A 192 -8.85 -7.19 -3.95
C SER A 192 -9.90 -8.23 -3.56
N PHE A 193 -10.25 -8.34 -2.28
CA PHE A 193 -11.20 -9.30 -1.74
C PHE A 193 -12.14 -8.63 -0.75
N ARG A 194 -13.30 -9.24 -0.53
CA ARG A 194 -14.18 -8.93 0.60
C ARG A 194 -14.01 -9.99 1.68
N HIS A 195 -13.88 -9.57 2.93
CA HIS A 195 -13.96 -10.56 4.00
C HIS A 195 -15.43 -10.96 4.20
N GLU A 196 -15.67 -12.24 4.48
CA GLU A 196 -17.00 -12.68 4.87
C GLU A 196 -17.41 -12.02 6.20
N PRO A 197 -18.70 -11.73 6.41
CA PRO A 197 -19.19 -11.20 7.67
C PRO A 197 -18.89 -12.17 8.82
N ILE A 198 -18.44 -11.63 9.95
CA ILE A 198 -18.22 -12.38 11.19
C ILE A 198 -18.73 -11.57 12.38
N ASP A 199 -19.01 -12.27 13.47
CA ASP A 199 -19.19 -11.63 14.77
C ASP A 199 -17.82 -11.32 15.39
N GLY A 200 -17.56 -10.05 15.72
CA GLY A 200 -16.31 -9.61 16.35
C GLY A 200 -15.30 -8.95 15.40
N ASP A 201 -14.03 -8.97 15.77
CA ASP A 201 -12.94 -8.28 15.06
C ASP A 201 -12.40 -9.11 13.87
N PRO A 202 -12.58 -8.65 12.61
CA PRO A 202 -12.07 -9.33 11.42
C PRO A 202 -10.56 -9.52 11.41
N LEU A 203 -9.79 -8.57 11.95
CA LEU A 203 -8.34 -8.69 12.00
C LEU A 203 -7.94 -9.83 12.95
N ALA A 204 -8.51 -9.88 14.16
CA ALA A 204 -8.25 -10.99 15.09
C ALA A 204 -8.62 -12.37 14.49
N ALA A 205 -9.75 -12.47 13.79
CA ALA A 205 -10.12 -13.70 13.08
C ALA A 205 -9.15 -14.06 11.95
N PHE A 206 -8.64 -13.06 11.22
CA PHE A 206 -7.60 -13.27 10.21
C PHE A 206 -6.28 -13.75 10.82
N MET A 207 -5.85 -13.16 11.95
CA MET A 207 -4.63 -13.55 12.65
C MET A 207 -4.65 -15.01 13.12
N THR A 208 -5.84 -15.57 13.36
CA THR A 208 -6.03 -16.99 13.71
C THR A 208 -6.33 -17.88 12.50
N ARG A 209 -6.27 -17.34 11.27
CA ARG A 209 -6.57 -18.02 9.99
C ARG A 209 -8.02 -18.50 9.86
N GLY A 210 -8.94 -17.89 10.60
CA GLY A 210 -10.38 -18.22 10.61
C GLY A 210 -11.21 -17.46 9.58
N LEU A 211 -10.63 -16.51 8.84
CA LEU A 211 -11.35 -15.62 7.94
C LEU A 211 -11.42 -16.15 6.50
N ALA A 212 -12.61 -16.12 5.92
CA ALA A 212 -12.84 -16.41 4.50
C ALA A 212 -13.01 -15.13 3.68
N TRP A 213 -12.70 -15.24 2.39
CA TRP A 213 -12.59 -14.11 1.48
C TRP A 213 -13.34 -14.37 0.18
N SER A 214 -14.25 -13.50 -0.20
CA SER A 214 -14.89 -13.52 -1.52
C SER A 214 -14.11 -12.63 -2.50
N PRO A 215 -13.85 -13.07 -3.75
CA PRO A 215 -13.19 -12.24 -4.74
C PRO A 215 -13.91 -10.93 -5.01
N ALA A 216 -13.18 -9.82 -5.02
CA ALA A 216 -13.73 -8.50 -5.30
C ALA A 216 -12.71 -7.65 -6.07
N PRO A 217 -12.33 -8.05 -7.30
CA PRO A 217 -11.32 -7.36 -8.07
C PRO A 217 -11.72 -5.90 -8.36
N HIS A 218 -10.73 -5.04 -8.52
CA HIS A 218 -10.90 -3.64 -8.89
C HIS A 218 -10.35 -3.38 -10.29
N GLU A 219 -10.93 -2.37 -10.97
CA GLU A 219 -10.36 -1.82 -12.20
C GLU A 219 -9.21 -0.87 -11.85
N ARG A 220 -8.20 -0.79 -12.73
CA ARG A 220 -7.06 0.12 -12.61
C ARG A 220 -7.03 1.03 -13.82
N VAL A 221 -6.81 2.32 -13.59
CA VAL A 221 -6.70 3.32 -14.66
C VAL A 221 -5.38 4.05 -14.51
N PHE A 222 -4.57 4.04 -15.56
CA PHE A 222 -3.33 4.82 -15.65
C PHE A 222 -3.63 6.13 -16.36
N ASP A 223 -3.67 7.20 -15.58
CA ASP A 223 -3.94 8.53 -16.08
C ASP A 223 -2.68 9.21 -16.65
N ARG A 224 -2.87 10.18 -17.54
CA ARG A 224 -1.78 10.93 -18.19
C ARG A 224 -0.95 11.76 -17.22
N ALA A 225 -1.50 12.16 -16.08
CA ALA A 225 -0.78 12.85 -15.00
C ALA A 225 0.12 11.90 -14.18
N GLY A 226 0.23 10.62 -14.57
CA GLY A 226 1.03 9.61 -13.88
C GLY A 226 0.36 9.04 -12.64
N ALA A 227 -0.95 9.26 -12.46
CA ALA A 227 -1.72 8.67 -11.38
C ALA A 227 -2.23 7.29 -11.79
N VAL A 228 -2.26 6.36 -10.84
CA VAL A 228 -2.89 5.05 -10.99
C VAL A 228 -4.05 4.96 -10.02
N VAL A 229 -5.25 4.84 -10.55
CA VAL A 229 -6.49 4.88 -9.76
C VAL A 229 -7.13 3.50 -9.72
N GLN A 230 -7.45 3.03 -8.51
CA GLN A 230 -8.19 1.80 -8.28
C GLN A 230 -9.67 2.11 -8.07
N LEU A 231 -10.52 1.45 -8.85
CA LEU A 231 -11.95 1.69 -8.93
C LEU A 231 -12.74 0.42 -8.64
N ARG A 232 -13.62 0.50 -7.64
CA ARG A 232 -14.62 -0.52 -7.33
C ARG A 232 -15.89 0.15 -6.83
N GLY A 233 -16.75 0.52 -7.77
CA GLY A 233 -17.91 1.39 -7.56
C GLY A 233 -17.58 2.87 -7.28
N ARG A 234 -16.44 3.14 -6.65
CA ARG A 234 -15.87 4.48 -6.38
C ARG A 234 -14.35 4.45 -6.47
N VAL A 235 -13.71 5.62 -6.36
CA VAL A 235 -12.26 5.74 -6.12
C VAL A 235 -11.94 5.23 -4.71
N GLU A 236 -11.21 4.11 -4.63
CA GLU A 236 -10.81 3.49 -3.35
C GLU A 236 -9.34 3.80 -3.00
N LYS A 237 -8.47 3.86 -4.01
CA LYS A 237 -7.03 4.08 -3.86
C LYS A 237 -6.45 4.80 -5.06
N VAL A 238 -5.49 5.68 -4.80
CA VAL A 238 -4.73 6.40 -5.85
C VAL A 238 -3.25 6.27 -5.55
N SER A 239 -2.44 5.89 -6.54
CA SER A 239 -0.97 5.95 -6.45
C SER A 239 -0.45 7.05 -7.37
N TRP A 240 0.34 7.99 -6.85
CA TRP A 240 0.86 9.11 -7.63
C TRP A 240 2.13 9.68 -7.00
N GLY A 241 3.14 9.97 -7.83
CA GLY A 241 4.40 10.58 -7.36
C GLY A 241 5.09 9.78 -6.24
N GLY A 242 5.09 8.45 -6.34
CA GLY A 242 5.67 7.54 -5.34
C GLY A 242 4.83 7.33 -4.06
N ARG A 243 3.68 7.99 -3.95
CA ARG A 243 2.78 7.96 -2.77
C ARG A 243 1.52 7.18 -3.07
N THR A 244 0.89 6.68 -2.01
CA THR A 244 -0.39 5.97 -2.12
C THR A 244 -1.41 6.58 -1.18
N TYR A 245 -2.48 7.09 -1.76
CA TYR A 245 -3.64 7.64 -1.08
C TYR A 245 -4.65 6.52 -0.89
N HIS A 246 -5.09 6.33 0.34
CA HIS A 246 -6.11 5.35 0.68
C HIS A 246 -7.37 6.05 1.13
N ARG A 247 -8.52 5.51 0.74
CA ARG A 247 -9.75 5.89 1.41
C ARG A 247 -9.71 5.41 2.88
N PRO A 248 -10.12 6.23 3.86
CA PRO A 248 -10.04 5.85 5.27
C PRO A 248 -11.03 4.74 5.64
N ASP A 249 -12.16 4.66 4.93
CA ASP A 249 -13.19 3.64 5.11
C ASP A 249 -13.07 2.55 4.03
N TRP A 250 -12.61 1.36 4.43
CA TRP A 250 -12.52 0.21 3.53
C TRP A 250 -13.25 -0.99 4.14
N GLN A 251 -14.42 -1.36 3.57
CA GLN A 251 -15.27 -2.43 4.12
C GLN A 251 -15.59 -2.22 5.62
N SER A 252 -15.87 -0.97 6.01
CA SER A 252 -16.09 -0.57 7.41
C SER A 252 -14.88 -0.72 8.34
N ILE A 253 -13.71 -1.08 7.81
CA ILE A 253 -12.43 -1.03 8.52
C ILE A 253 -11.87 0.39 8.36
N GLU A 254 -11.64 1.05 9.50
CA GLU A 254 -10.96 2.34 9.54
C GLU A 254 -9.45 2.12 9.44
N ARG A 255 -8.83 2.76 8.45
CA ARG A 255 -7.38 2.73 8.25
C ARG A 255 -6.77 4.08 8.59
N HIS A 256 -5.79 4.07 9.50
CA HIS A 256 -4.91 5.22 9.64
C HIS A 256 -4.00 5.31 8.40
N ALA A 257 -4.15 6.40 7.64
CA ALA A 257 -3.30 6.72 6.51
C ALA A 257 -3.03 8.22 6.46
N VAL A 258 -1.78 8.57 6.22
CA VAL A 258 -1.30 9.96 6.08
C VAL A 258 -1.78 10.57 4.77
N HIS A 259 -1.76 9.77 3.69
CA HIS A 259 -2.29 10.16 2.39
C HIS A 259 -3.69 9.58 2.22
N ARG A 260 -4.70 10.44 2.08
CA ARG A 260 -6.11 10.05 2.03
C ARG A 260 -6.82 10.44 0.76
N VAL A 261 -7.76 9.60 0.35
CA VAL A 261 -8.80 9.89 -0.65
C VAL A 261 -10.06 10.35 0.08
N ARG A 262 -10.66 11.46 -0.33
CA ARG A 262 -11.92 11.98 0.24
C ARG A 262 -12.83 12.57 -0.84
N ASP A 263 -14.14 12.52 -0.59
CA ASP A 263 -15.12 13.19 -1.45
C ASP A 263 -15.25 14.67 -1.09
N VAL A 264 -15.32 15.53 -2.10
CA VAL A 264 -15.50 16.98 -1.97
C VAL A 264 -16.50 17.44 -3.02
N GLY A 265 -17.77 17.56 -2.60
CA GLY A 265 -18.88 17.81 -3.50
C GLY A 265 -18.98 16.71 -4.57
N ASP A 266 -18.83 17.11 -5.83
CA ASP A 266 -18.87 16.20 -6.99
C ASP A 266 -17.50 15.67 -7.41
N THR A 267 -16.45 16.02 -6.67
CA THR A 267 -15.06 15.62 -6.96
C THR A 267 -14.49 14.72 -5.88
N VAL A 268 -13.41 14.04 -6.21
CA VAL A 268 -12.59 13.27 -5.28
C VAL A 268 -11.25 13.99 -5.13
N VAL A 269 -10.74 14.11 -3.91
CA VAL A 269 -9.47 14.81 -3.63
C VAL A 269 -8.52 13.87 -2.91
N CYS A 270 -7.25 13.88 -3.34
CA CYS A 270 -6.14 13.23 -2.66
C CYS A 270 -5.43 14.27 -1.80
N SER A 271 -5.36 14.03 -0.49
CA SER A 271 -4.83 14.99 0.48
C SER A 271 -3.79 14.35 1.41
N LEU A 272 -2.85 15.17 1.88
CA LEU A 272 -2.10 14.93 3.11
C LEU A 272 -3.00 15.21 4.31
N TRP A 273 -3.02 14.29 5.26
CA TRP A 273 -3.77 14.38 6.51
C TRP A 273 -2.83 14.32 7.69
N ALA A 274 -3.16 15.09 8.72
CA ALA A 274 -2.54 14.99 10.04
C ALA A 274 -3.52 15.52 11.08
N LEU A 275 -3.42 15.02 12.31
CA LEU A 275 -4.25 15.45 13.44
C LEU A 275 -5.76 15.28 13.18
N GLY A 276 -6.16 14.44 12.23
CA GLY A 276 -7.58 14.22 11.88
C GLY A 276 -8.18 15.27 10.93
N GLU A 277 -7.38 16.11 10.27
CA GLU A 277 -7.84 16.99 9.19
C GLU A 277 -6.94 16.93 7.95
N ALA A 278 -7.47 17.41 6.81
CA ALA A 278 -6.68 17.60 5.60
C ALA A 278 -5.79 18.85 5.76
N ILE A 279 -4.47 18.69 5.58
CA ILE A 279 -3.49 19.77 5.75
C ILE A 279 -2.86 20.22 4.43
N GLU A 280 -2.96 19.43 3.36
CA GLU A 280 -2.52 19.78 2.00
C GLU A 280 -3.30 18.95 0.97
N ASP A 281 -3.77 19.55 -0.12
CA ASP A 281 -4.41 18.84 -1.23
C ASP A 281 -3.42 18.68 -2.40
N HIS A 282 -3.40 17.50 -3.03
CA HIS A 282 -2.42 17.15 -4.06
C HIS A 282 -3.04 16.90 -5.43
N LEU A 283 -4.17 16.19 -5.48
CA LEU A 283 -4.87 15.88 -6.73
C LEU A 283 -6.36 16.13 -6.56
N ARG A 284 -7.00 16.59 -7.65
CA ARG A 284 -8.45 16.59 -7.80
C ARG A 284 -8.83 15.66 -8.94
N LEU A 285 -9.79 14.78 -8.69
CA LEU A 285 -10.27 13.77 -9.63
C LEU A 285 -11.79 13.89 -9.81
N ALA A 286 -12.28 13.46 -10.96
CA ALA A 286 -13.67 13.13 -11.15
C ALA A 286 -14.01 11.81 -10.43
N ARG A 287 -15.30 11.54 -10.20
CA ARG A 287 -15.75 10.31 -9.51
C ARG A 287 -15.39 9.02 -10.25
N ASP A 288 -15.20 9.11 -11.56
CA ASP A 288 -14.76 7.99 -12.41
C ASP A 288 -13.23 7.76 -12.36
N GLY A 289 -12.50 8.56 -11.59
CA GLY A 289 -11.05 8.45 -11.42
C GLY A 289 -10.21 9.23 -12.43
N ASN A 290 -10.80 10.02 -13.34
CA ASN A 290 -10.00 10.90 -14.21
C ASN A 290 -9.39 12.04 -13.39
N VAL A 291 -8.09 12.31 -13.58
CA VAL A 291 -7.44 13.45 -12.93
C VAL A 291 -7.89 14.73 -13.61
N LEU A 292 -8.49 15.62 -12.82
CA LEU A 292 -8.93 16.95 -13.26
C LEU A 292 -7.84 17.99 -13.07
N ASP A 293 -7.11 17.90 -11.95
CA ASP A 293 -6.10 18.89 -11.61
C ASP A 293 -4.99 18.30 -10.73
N VAL A 294 -3.76 18.78 -10.96
CA VAL A 294 -2.61 18.52 -10.09
C VAL A 294 -2.36 19.79 -9.30
N ILE A 295 -2.68 19.74 -8.01
CA ILE A 295 -2.67 20.93 -7.16
C ILE A 295 -1.22 21.29 -6.85
N ALA A 296 -0.86 22.54 -7.15
CA ALA A 296 0.46 23.07 -6.88
C ALA A 296 0.68 23.17 -5.36
N PRO A 297 1.83 22.71 -4.82
CA PRO A 297 2.08 22.80 -3.39
C PRO A 297 2.26 24.26 -3.00
N ALA A 298 1.54 24.71 -1.97
CA ALA A 298 1.87 25.98 -1.32
C ALA A 298 3.22 25.80 -0.63
N ARG A 299 4.29 26.48 -1.07
CA ARG A 299 5.63 26.33 -0.47
C ARG A 299 5.70 27.11 0.85
N PRO A 300 5.76 26.45 2.02
CA PRO A 300 6.07 27.14 3.25
C PRO A 300 7.58 27.33 3.27
N GLU A 301 8.06 28.57 3.31
CA GLU A 301 9.45 28.84 3.64
C GLU A 301 9.61 28.75 5.16
N MET A 302 10.31 27.72 5.64
CA MET A 302 10.69 27.60 7.04
C MET A 302 12.11 27.07 7.16
N VAL A 303 12.90 27.69 8.05
CA VAL A 303 14.20 27.16 8.46
C VAL A 303 13.99 25.89 9.29
N PRO A 304 14.66 24.76 9.00
CA PRO A 304 14.49 23.53 9.77
C PRO A 304 14.70 23.73 11.27
N ARG A 305 13.82 23.16 12.09
CA ARG A 305 13.84 23.31 13.55
C ARG A 305 13.80 21.96 14.24
N ARG A 306 14.86 21.61 14.97
CA ARG A 306 14.94 20.36 15.74
C ARG A 306 13.85 20.27 16.80
N LEU A 307 13.32 19.07 16.98
CA LEU A 307 12.44 18.77 18.10
C LEU A 307 13.25 18.72 19.41
N PRO A 308 12.66 19.09 20.55
CA PRO A 308 13.28 18.91 21.85
C PRO A 308 13.64 17.42 22.10
N PRO A 309 14.77 17.12 22.77
CA PRO A 309 15.15 15.73 23.06
C PRO A 309 14.07 14.92 23.80
N ASP A 310 13.31 15.57 24.68
CA ASP A 310 12.20 14.93 25.40
C ASP A 310 11.07 14.49 24.45
N ALA A 311 10.77 15.30 23.43
CA ALA A 311 9.79 14.93 22.41
C ALA A 311 10.28 13.73 21.60
N VAL A 312 11.54 13.74 21.16
CA VAL A 312 12.14 12.61 20.42
C VAL A 312 12.08 11.32 21.23
N ARG A 313 12.51 11.35 22.50
CA ARG A 313 12.44 10.19 23.41
C ARG A 313 11.02 9.68 23.58
N GLY A 314 10.05 10.58 23.73
CA GLY A 314 8.63 10.22 23.80
C GLY A 314 8.12 9.52 22.56
N VAL A 315 8.50 9.99 21.36
CA VAL A 315 8.09 9.35 20.10
C VAL A 315 8.63 7.93 20.02
N VAL A 316 9.92 7.74 20.33
CA VAL A 316 10.55 6.41 20.36
C VAL A 316 9.85 5.49 21.37
N GLU A 317 9.56 6.01 22.57
CA GLU A 317 8.89 5.23 23.61
C GLU A 317 7.44 4.87 23.23
N ALA A 318 6.70 5.78 22.61
CA ALA A 318 5.37 5.51 22.09
C ALA A 318 5.39 4.37 21.06
N VAL A 319 6.36 4.41 20.12
CA VAL A 319 6.53 3.33 19.13
C VAL A 319 6.88 2.00 19.80
N ALA A 320 7.81 2.00 20.77
CA ALA A 320 8.19 0.79 21.50
C ALA A 320 6.99 0.16 22.22
N ARG A 321 6.17 0.99 22.89
CA ARG A 321 4.96 0.55 23.60
C ARG A 321 3.86 -0.01 22.71
N THR A 322 3.74 0.47 21.48
CA THR A 322 2.78 -0.03 20.49
C THR A 322 3.30 -1.19 19.64
N SER A 323 4.57 -1.55 19.81
CA SER A 323 5.19 -2.69 19.11
C SER A 323 4.98 -3.98 19.90
N VAL A 324 5.27 -5.12 19.28
CA VAL A 324 5.34 -6.39 20.02
C VAL A 324 6.39 -6.28 21.13
N PRO A 325 6.15 -6.80 22.35
CA PRO A 325 7.03 -6.61 23.51
C PRO A 325 8.50 -6.96 23.22
N ALA A 326 8.72 -8.08 22.54
CA ALA A 326 10.03 -8.54 22.08
C ALA A 326 10.84 -7.50 21.28
N LEU A 327 10.19 -6.58 20.56
CA LEU A 327 10.85 -5.60 19.71
C LEU A 327 11.15 -4.28 20.44
N ALA A 328 10.53 -4.02 21.60
CA ALA A 328 10.62 -2.73 22.30
C ALA A 328 12.06 -2.30 22.64
N PRO A 329 12.95 -3.17 23.16
CA PRO A 329 14.34 -2.79 23.44
C PRO A 329 15.11 -2.38 22.18
N PHE A 330 14.84 -3.07 21.06
CA PHE A 330 15.48 -2.80 19.78
C PHE A 330 14.96 -1.50 19.14
N VAL A 331 13.68 -1.17 19.32
CA VAL A 331 13.12 0.14 18.92
C VAL A 331 13.78 1.27 19.71
N ARG A 332 13.93 1.11 21.03
CA ARG A 332 14.62 2.12 21.86
C ARG A 332 16.07 2.32 21.43
N SER A 333 16.78 1.23 21.15
CA SER A 333 18.16 1.27 20.64
C SER A 333 18.24 1.98 19.28
N ALA A 334 17.35 1.62 18.33
CA ALA A 334 17.28 2.26 17.02
C ALA A 334 16.96 3.76 17.10
N GLY A 335 16.14 4.17 18.07
CA GLY A 335 15.76 5.56 18.30
C GLY A 335 16.81 6.40 19.05
N ALA A 336 17.84 5.79 19.64
CA ALA A 336 18.81 6.51 20.49
C ALA A 336 19.63 7.56 19.72
N THR A 337 19.89 7.32 18.43
CA THR A 337 20.64 8.24 17.55
C THR A 337 19.73 9.10 16.67
N LEU A 338 18.42 8.90 16.74
CA LEU A 338 17.45 9.56 15.86
C LEU A 338 17.37 11.06 16.15
N ALA A 339 17.57 11.87 15.13
CA ALA A 339 17.29 13.30 15.17
C ALA A 339 16.01 13.61 14.39
N ILE A 340 15.07 14.31 15.01
CA ILE A 340 13.82 14.74 14.37
C ILE A 340 13.80 16.26 14.24
N GLU A 341 13.44 16.77 13.07
CA GLU A 341 13.26 18.21 12.83
C GLU A 341 11.97 18.51 12.07
N TRP A 342 11.38 19.67 12.34
CA TRP A 342 10.35 20.26 11.49
C TRP A 342 11.04 20.86 10.25
N ALA A 343 10.54 20.55 9.05
CA ALA A 343 11.08 21.07 7.80
C ALA A 343 10.00 21.23 6.72
N SER A 344 10.32 21.98 5.68
CA SER A 344 9.47 22.07 4.48
C SER A 344 9.65 20.81 3.63
N ILE A 345 8.59 20.00 3.56
CA ILE A 345 8.55 18.77 2.76
C ILE A 345 7.46 18.95 1.69
N GLU A 346 7.79 18.62 0.45
CA GLU A 346 6.82 18.68 -0.64
C GLU A 346 5.89 17.46 -0.57
N ARG A 347 4.58 17.69 -0.39
CA ARG A 347 3.50 16.69 -0.55
C ARG A 347 3.63 15.44 0.33
N ASP A 348 4.42 15.53 1.41
CA ASP A 348 4.63 14.43 2.33
C ASP A 348 4.64 14.90 3.78
N ALA A 349 4.42 13.95 4.69
CA ALA A 349 4.48 14.20 6.12
C ALA A 349 5.89 14.00 6.68
N VAL A 350 6.66 13.07 6.11
CA VAL A 350 7.95 12.67 6.67
C VAL A 350 8.95 12.28 5.57
N GLN A 351 10.22 12.62 5.77
CA GLN A 351 11.35 12.17 4.97
C GLN A 351 12.44 11.68 5.92
N ILE A 352 12.96 10.47 5.70
CA ILE A 352 13.95 9.85 6.57
C ILE A 352 15.21 9.53 5.76
N GLU A 353 16.36 10.01 6.24
CA GLU A 353 17.68 9.80 5.66
C GLU A 353 18.65 9.38 6.75
N GLY A 354 19.03 8.10 6.77
CA GLY A 354 19.84 7.54 7.85
C GLY A 354 19.15 7.74 9.21
N ASP A 355 19.85 8.36 10.16
CA ASP A 355 19.34 8.64 11.51
C ASP A 355 18.67 10.02 11.62
N HIS A 356 18.33 10.65 10.50
CA HIS A 356 17.68 11.95 10.45
C HIS A 356 16.27 11.85 9.86
N ALA A 357 15.27 12.29 10.63
CA ALA A 357 13.88 12.40 10.20
C ALA A 357 13.45 13.86 10.11
N ARG A 358 12.98 14.26 8.93
CA ARG A 358 12.31 15.54 8.69
C ARG A 358 10.81 15.31 8.71
N VAL A 359 10.09 16.11 9.48
CA VAL A 359 8.63 16.09 9.57
C VAL A 359 8.07 17.40 9.02
N SER A 360 6.99 17.32 8.26
CA SER A 360 6.39 18.44 7.54
C SER A 360 5.94 19.54 8.50
N VAL A 361 6.41 20.76 8.24
CA VAL A 361 5.98 21.98 8.95
C VAL A 361 4.46 22.17 8.91
N ARG A 362 3.76 21.65 7.90
CA ARG A 362 2.31 21.77 7.80
C ARG A 362 1.58 21.10 8.96
N ILE A 363 2.16 20.05 9.55
CA ILE A 363 1.64 19.39 10.75
C ILE A 363 1.80 20.32 11.96
N HIS A 364 2.97 20.95 12.09
CA HIS A 364 3.23 21.94 13.14
C HIS A 364 2.30 23.16 13.03
N ASP A 365 2.09 23.68 11.82
CA ASP A 365 1.16 24.77 11.57
C ASP A 365 -0.31 24.39 11.86
N ALA A 366 -0.71 23.16 11.52
CA ALA A 366 -2.05 22.66 11.85
C ALA A 366 -2.24 22.60 13.38
N ALA A 367 -1.25 22.09 14.11
CA ALA A 367 -1.25 22.09 15.57
C ALA A 367 -1.35 23.53 16.13
N ARG A 368 -0.55 24.46 15.61
CA ARG A 368 -0.56 25.86 16.04
C ARG A 368 -1.92 26.51 15.81
N ARG A 369 -2.54 26.31 14.64
CA ARG A 369 -3.89 26.82 14.36
C ARG A 369 -4.93 26.29 15.36
N ARG A 370 -4.86 25.00 15.70
CA ARG A 370 -5.77 24.38 16.69
C ARG A 370 -5.60 24.95 18.09
N LEU A 371 -4.35 25.14 18.53
CA LEU A 371 -4.07 25.74 19.82
C LEU A 371 -4.51 27.21 19.89
N GLN A 372 -4.30 27.96 18.81
CA GLN A 372 -4.77 29.35 18.70
C GLN A 372 -6.30 29.46 18.76
N ALA A 373 -7.03 28.49 18.20
CA ALA A 373 -8.48 28.44 18.27
C ALA A 373 -9.01 28.10 19.68
N ARG A 374 -8.20 27.44 20.52
CA ARG A 374 -8.56 27.03 21.90
C ARG A 374 -7.34 27.19 22.83
N PRO A 375 -7.01 28.42 23.27
CA PRO A 375 -5.79 28.70 24.00
C PRO A 375 -5.96 28.41 25.49
N ASP A 376 -6.09 27.13 25.83
CA ASP A 376 -6.17 26.66 27.21
C ASP A 376 -5.24 25.46 27.46
N HIS A 377 -4.85 25.27 28.73
CA HIS A 377 -3.89 24.24 29.12
C HIS A 377 -4.34 22.82 28.77
N ARG A 378 -5.64 22.52 28.91
CA ARG A 378 -6.18 21.20 28.59
C ARG A 378 -6.09 20.94 27.08
N SER A 379 -6.49 21.89 26.26
CA SER A 379 -6.34 21.82 24.80
C SER A 379 -4.88 21.66 24.37
N ALA A 380 -3.94 22.32 25.06
CA ALA A 380 -2.51 22.16 24.80
C ALA A 380 -2.02 20.74 25.10
N VAL A 381 -2.45 20.14 26.20
CA VAL A 381 -2.10 18.75 26.57
C VAL A 381 -2.72 17.75 25.60
N GLU A 382 -4.02 17.89 25.27
CA GLU A 382 -4.70 17.04 24.28
C GLU A 382 -4.00 17.09 22.91
N LEU A 383 -3.58 18.27 22.48
CA LEU A 383 -2.82 18.45 21.24
C LEU A 383 -1.41 17.83 21.33
N GLY A 384 -0.74 17.94 22.48
CA GLY A 384 0.57 17.30 22.69
C GLY A 384 0.50 15.78 22.55
N PHE A 385 -0.56 15.15 23.08
CA PHE A 385 -0.82 13.72 22.85
C PHE A 385 -1.12 13.40 21.38
N ALA A 386 -1.96 14.21 20.71
CA ALA A 386 -2.28 14.01 19.31
C ALA A 386 -1.03 14.11 18.41
N LEU A 387 -0.16 15.09 18.66
CA LEU A 387 1.12 15.24 17.96
C LEU A 387 2.06 14.07 18.24
N LEU A 388 2.16 13.61 19.49
CA LEU A 388 2.97 12.45 19.83
C LEU A 388 2.51 11.20 19.08
N GLY A 389 1.19 10.97 19.04
CA GLY A 389 0.59 9.87 18.28
C GLY A 389 0.84 9.97 16.78
N GLU A 390 0.69 11.15 16.19
CA GLU A 390 0.96 11.40 14.77
C GLU A 390 2.43 11.13 14.42
N LEU A 391 3.37 11.65 15.22
CA LEU A 391 4.80 11.43 15.03
C LEU A 391 5.19 9.96 15.20
N ALA A 392 4.61 9.26 16.18
CA ALA A 392 4.81 7.84 16.38
C ALA A 392 4.27 7.01 15.20
N ALA A 393 3.13 7.38 14.63
CA ALA A 393 2.59 6.73 13.44
C ALA A 393 3.49 6.94 12.21
N LEU A 394 4.03 8.15 12.02
CA LEU A 394 4.91 8.49 10.91
C LEU A 394 6.27 7.78 10.95
N LEU A 395 6.83 7.61 12.15
CA LEU A 395 8.18 7.07 12.33
C LEU A 395 8.19 5.59 12.75
N GLY A 396 7.03 5.05 13.13
CA GLY A 396 6.91 3.72 13.72
C GLY A 396 7.39 2.60 12.79
N ASP A 397 6.99 2.62 11.52
CA ASP A 397 7.39 1.57 10.56
C ASP A 397 8.90 1.57 10.31
N TRP A 398 9.52 2.76 10.22
CA TRP A 398 10.97 2.87 10.04
C TRP A 398 11.73 2.37 11.27
N LEU A 399 11.31 2.78 12.48
CA LEU A 399 11.90 2.31 13.74
C LEU A 399 11.75 0.80 13.91
N ARG A 400 10.57 0.25 13.61
CA ARG A 400 10.31 -1.20 13.68
C ARG A 400 11.14 -1.97 12.65
N ALA A 401 11.25 -1.47 11.41
CA ALA A 401 12.08 -2.11 10.39
C ALA A 401 13.55 -2.20 10.82
N ARG A 402 14.12 -1.10 11.32
CA ARG A 402 15.51 -1.07 11.82
C ARG A 402 15.73 -1.98 13.04
N ALA A 403 14.74 -2.03 13.94
CA ALA A 403 14.74 -2.95 15.06
C ALA A 403 14.70 -4.41 14.58
N GLN A 404 13.85 -4.74 13.62
CA GLN A 404 13.74 -6.07 13.01
C GLN A 404 15.02 -6.49 12.29
N GLU A 405 15.67 -5.58 11.55
CA GLU A 405 16.97 -5.82 10.90
C GLU A 405 18.04 -6.20 11.94
N THR A 406 18.04 -5.52 13.09
CA THR A 406 18.97 -5.82 14.19
C THR A 406 18.73 -7.22 14.77
N VAL A 407 17.46 -7.59 14.99
CA VAL A 407 17.10 -8.94 15.45
C VAL A 407 17.48 -9.99 14.40
N ALA A 408 17.19 -9.74 13.12
CA ALA A 408 17.51 -10.65 12.02
C ALA A 408 19.02 -10.88 11.83
N ALA A 409 19.85 -9.90 12.18
CA ALA A 409 21.30 -10.03 12.16
C ALA A 409 21.89 -10.78 13.38
N SER A 410 21.07 -11.04 14.41
CA SER A 410 21.49 -11.77 15.62
C SER A 410 21.55 -13.29 15.39
N SER A 411 22.21 -14.04 16.27
CA SER A 411 22.29 -15.51 16.14
C SER A 411 20.90 -16.15 16.29
N PRO A 412 20.66 -17.37 15.74
CA PRO A 412 19.38 -18.07 15.89
C PRO A 412 18.95 -18.24 17.36
N GLU A 413 19.88 -18.48 18.27
CA GLU A 413 19.61 -18.59 19.70
C GLU A 413 19.15 -17.26 20.31
N GLN A 414 19.78 -16.14 19.90
CA GLN A 414 19.38 -14.80 20.33
C GLN A 414 18.02 -14.39 19.76
N GLN A 415 17.74 -14.77 18.52
CA GLN A 415 16.42 -14.59 17.90
C GLN A 415 15.35 -15.36 18.67
N ALA A 416 15.61 -16.64 18.98
CA ALA A 416 14.68 -17.47 19.76
C ALA A 416 14.43 -16.88 21.16
N GLY A 417 15.49 -16.42 21.84
CA GLY A 417 15.38 -15.75 23.13
C GLY A 417 14.58 -14.43 23.06
N THR A 418 14.75 -13.66 21.98
CA THR A 418 14.01 -12.41 21.75
C THR A 418 12.51 -12.68 21.53
N VAL A 419 12.19 -13.65 20.67
CA VAL A 419 10.80 -14.00 20.34
C VAL A 419 10.06 -14.60 21.55
N ALA A 420 10.77 -15.19 22.50
CA ALA A 420 10.20 -15.72 23.73
C ALA A 420 9.84 -14.65 24.78
N LEU A 421 10.11 -13.36 24.52
CA LEU A 421 9.73 -12.27 25.42
C LEU A 421 8.25 -11.94 25.27
N ASP A 422 7.46 -12.30 26.28
CA ASP A 422 6.03 -11.98 26.36
C ASP A 422 5.77 -10.57 26.92
N GLU A 423 6.74 -9.97 27.62
CA GLU A 423 6.62 -8.65 28.24
C GLU A 423 7.86 -7.77 27.99
N ASP A 424 7.64 -6.46 27.99
CA ASP A 424 8.70 -5.45 27.89
C ASP A 424 9.22 -5.10 29.29
N PRO A 425 10.49 -5.41 29.62
CA PRO A 425 11.03 -5.22 30.97
C PRO A 425 11.07 -3.75 31.42
N ASP A 426 11.10 -2.80 30.47
CA ASP A 426 11.19 -1.37 30.78
C ASP A 426 9.84 -0.64 30.71
N ALA A 427 8.73 -1.37 30.59
CA ALA A 427 7.39 -0.79 30.41
C ALA A 427 7.00 0.24 31.50
N GLY A 428 7.50 0.06 32.73
CA GLY A 428 7.23 0.95 33.86
C GLY A 428 7.81 2.37 33.71
N ALA A 429 8.85 2.55 32.90
CA ALA A 429 9.47 3.86 32.68
C ALA A 429 8.75 4.73 31.64
N ALA A 430 7.81 4.16 30.88
CA ALA A 430 7.18 4.82 29.73
C ALA A 430 6.34 6.05 30.10
N GLY A 431 5.54 5.97 31.16
CA GLY A 431 4.60 7.03 31.55
C GLY A 431 5.26 8.39 31.76
N PRO A 432 6.30 8.50 32.62
CA PRO A 432 7.04 9.75 32.81
C PRO A 432 7.73 10.28 31.55
N ILE A 433 8.21 9.40 30.66
CA ILE A 433 8.84 9.80 29.38
C ILE A 433 7.80 10.43 28.46
N ILE A 434 6.65 9.78 28.30
CA ILE A 434 5.52 10.26 27.48
C ILE A 434 5.00 11.59 28.01
N ALA A 435 4.83 11.74 29.33
CA ALA A 435 4.35 12.98 29.93
C ALA A 435 5.28 14.19 29.64
N ARG A 436 6.61 14.01 29.74
CA ARG A 436 7.58 15.06 29.39
C ARG A 436 7.54 15.40 27.90
N ALA A 437 7.37 14.40 27.04
CA ALA A 437 7.28 14.59 25.61
C ALA A 437 6.03 15.41 25.21
N VAL A 438 4.88 15.11 25.81
CA VAL A 438 3.63 15.85 25.60
C VAL A 438 3.79 17.32 26.01
N ALA A 439 4.41 17.58 27.17
CA ALA A 439 4.70 18.95 27.60
C ALA A 439 5.65 19.67 26.63
N ALA A 440 6.73 19.01 26.19
CA ALA A 440 7.69 19.58 25.25
C ALA A 440 7.07 19.89 23.87
N LEU A 441 6.18 19.02 23.38
CA LEU A 441 5.45 19.23 22.12
C LEU A 441 4.44 20.37 22.24
N ALA A 442 3.68 20.43 23.34
CA ALA A 442 2.72 21.51 23.60
C ALA A 442 3.42 22.88 23.63
N CYS A 443 4.51 23.02 24.40
CA CYS A 443 5.29 24.27 24.46
C CYS A 443 5.92 24.62 23.10
N GLY A 444 6.35 23.63 22.31
CA GLY A 444 6.96 23.86 20.99
C GLY A 444 6.00 24.38 19.90
N VAL A 445 4.69 24.37 20.17
CA VAL A 445 3.62 24.84 19.28
C VAL A 445 3.12 26.24 19.65
N GLU A 446 3.39 26.70 20.87
CA GLU A 446 3.05 28.06 21.29
C GLU A 446 3.80 29.11 20.44
N PRO A 447 3.15 30.24 20.07
CA PRO A 447 3.86 31.34 19.45
C PRO A 447 4.94 31.86 20.42
N PRO A 448 6.08 32.38 19.91
CA PRO A 448 7.03 33.06 20.77
C PRO A 448 6.28 34.16 21.52
N GLN A 449 6.34 34.13 22.86
CA GLN A 449 5.79 35.21 23.66
C GLN A 449 6.46 36.50 23.18
N ALA A 450 5.65 37.49 22.75
CA ALA A 450 6.18 38.82 22.50
C ALA A 450 6.94 39.25 23.76
N PRO A 451 8.15 39.84 23.63
CA PRO A 451 8.88 40.28 24.80
C PRO A 451 7.93 41.12 25.64
N SER A 452 7.70 40.67 26.87
CA SER A 452 7.00 41.43 27.88
C SER A 452 7.71 42.78 27.93
N GLY A 453 7.11 43.81 27.34
CA GLY A 453 7.66 45.14 27.43
C GLY A 453 7.82 45.45 28.90
N ASP A 454 9.08 45.64 29.32
CA ASP A 454 9.40 46.21 30.61
C ASP A 454 8.54 47.48 30.74
N ARG A 455 7.62 47.45 31.69
CA ARG A 455 6.94 48.66 32.14
C ARG A 455 7.99 49.44 32.93
N GLU A 456 8.47 50.54 32.35
CA GLU A 456 9.16 51.61 33.10
C GLU A 456 8.30 52.13 34.25
#